data_AF-A0A7S1YCN2-F1
#
_entry.id   AF-A0A7S1YCN2-F1
#
_cell.length_a   1.000
_cell.length_b   1.000
_cell.length_c   1.000
_cell.angle_alpha   90.00
_cell.angle_beta   90.00
_cell.angle_gamma   90.00
#
_symmetry.space_group_name_H-M   'P 1'
#
loop_
_entity.id
_entity.type
_entity.pdbx_description
1 polymer ?
#
loop_
_entity_poly.entity_id
_entity_poly.type
_entity_poly.pdbx_seq_one_letter_code
_entity_poly.pdbx_strand_id
1 'polypeptide(L)'
;SDEEVARVLLESAPRIQLRPVDRKSMEISHLNKLGSAVGQVGLNEKFVKMFKEEFLACGKPAARRLMANRSLRRGFHGDILYANGKIQRIIECRKLILCCSNTAIYLIPDFDALTGDSAGNNEEISRKFPSPIPKEAHFQDAQWPHAFARHPLDTLKRITIGFGFQRLVLHFEAASEAERLVLGNDYTYIVCTSNKVRTVALLQHLQGYARELSPLETTNLLPDSGVAIDNDDKQVLDALNVAVAPHTVGIVLHYQILQQRWKRGDRGAVRRA
;
A
#
# COMPACT_ATOMS: atom_id res chain seq x y z
N SER A 1 -19.43 -4.37 -22.50
CA SER A 1 -18.77 -4.05 -21.23
C SER A 1 -17.27 -4.22 -21.31
N ASP A 2 -16.39 -3.21 -21.46
CA ASP A 2 -14.94 -3.45 -21.29
C ASP A 2 -14.64 -4.00 -19.87
N GLU A 3 -15.44 -3.61 -18.87
CA GLU A 3 -15.43 -4.20 -17.53
C GLU A 3 -15.82 -5.68 -17.53
N GLU A 4 -16.67 -6.12 -18.45
CA GLU A 4 -17.20 -7.47 -18.54
C GLU A 4 -16.19 -8.44 -19.17
N VAL A 5 -15.41 -7.96 -20.15
CA VAL A 5 -14.28 -8.69 -20.74
C VAL A 5 -13.13 -8.79 -19.73
N ALA A 6 -12.82 -7.71 -19.01
CA ALA A 6 -11.87 -7.75 -17.90
C ALA A 6 -12.33 -8.72 -16.80
N ARG A 7 -13.63 -8.72 -16.45
CA ARG A 7 -14.20 -9.65 -15.46
C ARG A 7 -14.00 -11.10 -15.86
N VAL A 8 -14.33 -11.48 -17.10
CA VAL A 8 -14.18 -12.87 -17.60
C VAL A 8 -12.71 -13.32 -17.64
N LEU A 9 -11.78 -12.43 -18.01
CA LEU A 9 -10.33 -12.74 -17.98
C LEU A 9 -9.78 -12.86 -16.55
N LEU A 10 -10.34 -12.11 -15.60
CA LEU A 10 -9.94 -12.10 -14.18
C LEU A 10 -10.67 -13.16 -13.32
N GLU A 11 -11.80 -13.70 -13.80
CA GLU A 11 -12.65 -14.70 -13.12
C GLU A 11 -12.00 -16.08 -12.99
N SER A 12 -10.96 -16.38 -13.79
CA SER A 12 -10.19 -17.64 -13.72
C SER A 12 -8.94 -17.57 -12.81
N ALA A 13 -8.88 -16.55 -11.95
CA ALA A 13 -7.75 -15.99 -11.23
C ALA A 13 -6.93 -15.01 -12.10
N PRO A 14 -6.66 -13.78 -11.63
CA PRO A 14 -5.73 -12.91 -12.31
C PRO A 14 -4.39 -13.64 -12.27
N ARG A 15 -3.83 -13.94 -13.44
CA ARG A 15 -2.55 -14.62 -13.59
C ARG A 15 -1.41 -13.66 -13.23
N ILE A 16 -1.41 -13.16 -12.00
CA ILE A 16 -0.48 -12.16 -11.48
C ILE A 16 0.84 -12.87 -11.21
N GLN A 17 1.92 -12.38 -11.82
CA GLN A 17 3.23 -12.90 -11.52
C GLN A 17 3.70 -12.36 -10.18
N LEU A 18 4.08 -13.27 -9.29
CA LEU A 18 4.55 -12.98 -7.94
C LEU A 18 6.06 -13.13 -7.81
N ARG A 19 6.64 -12.40 -6.86
CA ARG A 19 8.00 -12.69 -6.38
C ARG A 19 8.06 -14.13 -5.86
N PRO A 20 9.21 -14.82 -5.95
CA PRO A 20 9.33 -16.19 -5.45
C PRO A 20 8.91 -16.36 -3.99
N VAL A 21 9.15 -15.36 -3.14
CA VAL A 21 8.76 -15.37 -1.72
C VAL A 21 7.23 -15.37 -1.58
N ASP A 22 6.54 -14.47 -2.29
CA ASP A 22 5.07 -14.35 -2.24
C ASP A 22 4.39 -15.58 -2.86
N ARG A 23 4.98 -16.15 -3.93
CA ARG A 23 4.50 -17.39 -4.54
C ARG A 23 4.58 -18.57 -3.57
N LYS A 24 5.74 -18.76 -2.93
CA LYS A 24 5.92 -19.82 -1.92
C LYS A 24 4.99 -19.64 -0.73
N SER A 25 4.82 -18.41 -0.24
CA SER A 25 3.89 -18.11 0.84
C SER A 25 2.45 -18.51 0.46
N MET A 26 2.01 -18.13 -0.74
CA MET A 26 0.70 -18.51 -1.27
C MET A 26 0.55 -20.05 -1.37
N GLU A 27 1.53 -20.75 -1.95
CA GLU A 27 1.52 -22.21 -2.07
C GLU A 27 1.44 -22.92 -0.70
N ILE A 28 2.21 -22.46 0.30
CA ILE A 28 2.18 -22.98 1.67
C ILE A 28 0.81 -22.74 2.31
N SER A 29 0.24 -21.55 2.17
CA SER A 29 -1.10 -21.25 2.68
C SER A 29 -2.17 -22.16 2.04
N HIS A 30 -2.04 -22.47 0.75
CA HIS A 30 -2.94 -23.42 0.08
C HIS A 30 -2.77 -24.85 0.64
N LEU A 31 -1.54 -25.33 0.78
CA LEU A 31 -1.26 -26.66 1.32
C LEU A 31 -1.80 -26.83 2.75
N ASN A 32 -1.63 -25.82 3.60
CA ASN A 32 -2.14 -25.84 4.96
C ASN A 32 -3.68 -25.87 5.01
N LYS A 33 -4.36 -25.18 4.08
CA LYS A 33 -5.82 -25.21 3.97
C LYS A 33 -6.34 -26.55 3.44
N LEU A 34 -5.63 -27.18 2.50
CA LEU A 34 -5.93 -28.52 1.99
C LEU A 34 -5.77 -29.60 3.07
N GLY A 35 -4.77 -29.49 3.94
CA GLY A 35 -4.55 -30.44 5.04
C GLY A 35 -5.59 -30.36 6.17
N SER A 36 -6.35 -29.25 6.27
CA SER A 36 -7.36 -29.02 7.31
C SER A 36 -8.79 -29.34 6.87
N ALA A 37 -9.06 -29.54 5.58
CA ALA A 37 -10.42 -29.61 5.07
C ALA A 37 -10.73 -30.93 4.35
N VAL A 38 -11.23 -31.92 5.09
CA VAL A 38 -12.15 -32.91 4.50
C VAL A 38 -13.45 -32.17 4.18
N GLY A 39 -13.60 -31.68 2.94
CA GLY A 39 -14.89 -31.23 2.40
C GLY A 39 -15.06 -29.76 2.00
N GLN A 40 -14.06 -28.87 2.15
CA GLN A 40 -14.18 -27.52 1.57
C GLN A 40 -13.59 -27.48 0.16
N VAL A 41 -14.51 -27.49 -0.82
CA VAL A 41 -14.28 -27.15 -2.22
C VAL A 41 -13.48 -25.85 -2.30
N GLY A 42 -12.36 -25.88 -3.01
CA GLY A 42 -11.35 -24.83 -3.05
C GLY A 42 -11.92 -23.42 -3.21
N LEU A 43 -11.57 -22.54 -2.26
CA LEU A 43 -11.67 -21.11 -2.43
C LEU A 43 -10.66 -20.69 -3.50
N ASN A 44 -11.05 -20.84 -4.77
CA ASN A 44 -10.32 -20.22 -5.87
C ASN A 44 -10.30 -18.72 -5.61
N GLU A 45 -9.10 -18.15 -5.63
CA GLU A 45 -8.92 -16.72 -5.50
C GLU A 45 -9.56 -16.01 -6.71
N LYS A 46 -10.52 -15.13 -6.44
CA LYS A 46 -11.30 -14.40 -7.43
C LYS A 46 -10.94 -12.93 -7.38
N PHE A 47 -10.72 -12.33 -8.53
CA PHE A 47 -10.64 -10.88 -8.65
C PHE A 47 -11.95 -10.24 -8.17
N VAL A 48 -11.82 -9.10 -7.49
CA VAL A 48 -13.00 -8.34 -7.03
C VAL A 48 -12.96 -6.90 -7.51
N LYS A 49 -11.86 -6.18 -7.27
CA LYS A 49 -11.79 -4.76 -7.62
C LYS A 49 -10.36 -4.28 -7.80
N MET A 50 -10.19 -3.17 -8.53
CA MET A 50 -8.91 -2.46 -8.62
C MET A 50 -9.05 -0.97 -8.29
N PHE A 51 -7.98 -0.40 -7.72
CA PHE A 51 -7.83 1.02 -7.46
C PHE A 51 -6.49 1.51 -7.99
N LYS A 52 -6.48 2.66 -8.65
CA LYS A 52 -5.23 3.35 -9.06
C LYS A 52 -4.97 4.48 -8.09
N GLU A 53 -3.97 4.34 -7.23
CA GLU A 53 -3.66 5.34 -6.19
C GLU A 53 -2.14 5.53 -6.05
N GLU A 54 -1.76 6.51 -5.24
CA GLU A 54 -0.36 6.80 -4.93
C GLU A 54 0.04 6.11 -3.63
N PHE A 55 1.15 5.38 -3.65
CA PHE A 55 1.63 4.59 -2.53
C PHE A 55 3.02 5.03 -2.09
N LEU A 56 3.22 5.09 -0.78
CA LEU A 56 4.52 5.20 -0.15
C LEU A 56 4.72 4.02 0.81
N ALA A 57 5.72 3.20 0.54
CA ALA A 57 6.11 2.15 1.46
C ALA A 57 6.93 2.72 2.63
N CYS A 58 6.53 2.36 3.84
CA CYS A 58 7.16 2.81 5.07
C CYS A 58 7.74 1.62 5.84
N GLY A 59 8.87 1.83 6.49
CA GLY A 59 9.63 0.77 7.15
C GLY A 59 10.46 -0.08 6.18
N LYS A 60 11.49 -0.75 6.72
CA LYS A 60 12.41 -1.60 5.95
C LYS A 60 11.70 -2.72 5.15
N PRO A 61 10.69 -3.43 5.69
CA PRO A 61 10.06 -4.56 4.98
C PRO A 61 9.35 -4.10 3.71
N ALA A 62 8.51 -3.06 3.82
CA ALA A 62 7.76 -2.52 2.69
C ALA A 62 8.67 -1.81 1.68
N ALA A 63 9.65 -1.02 2.14
CA ALA A 63 10.56 -0.27 1.27
C ALA A 63 11.48 -1.17 0.43
N ARG A 64 11.78 -2.40 0.90
CA ARG A 64 12.50 -3.42 0.12
C ARG A 64 11.67 -3.98 -1.05
N ARG A 65 10.35 -3.98 -0.92
CA ARG A 65 9.42 -4.46 -1.96
C ARG A 65 9.07 -3.35 -2.94
N LEU A 66 8.72 -2.18 -2.41
CA LEU A 66 8.32 -1.00 -3.15
C LEU A 66 9.28 0.15 -2.78
N MET A 67 10.32 0.33 -3.59
CA MET A 67 11.19 1.50 -3.43
C MET A 67 10.42 2.76 -3.81
N ALA A 68 10.55 3.82 -3.02
CA ALA A 68 9.90 5.10 -3.30
C ALA A 68 10.58 5.88 -4.43
N ASN A 69 9.83 6.77 -5.09
CA ASN A 69 10.38 7.71 -6.04
C ASN A 69 11.28 8.72 -5.30
N ARG A 70 12.38 9.13 -5.94
CA ARG A 70 13.29 10.14 -5.38
C ARG A 70 13.54 11.21 -6.41
N SER A 71 13.08 12.42 -6.14
CA SER A 71 13.33 13.57 -6.99
C SER A 71 14.27 14.55 -6.28
N LEU A 72 14.87 15.45 -7.06
CA LEU A 72 15.71 16.51 -6.52
C LEU A 72 14.83 17.51 -5.79
N ARG A 73 15.20 17.87 -4.55
CA ARG A 73 14.51 18.94 -3.85
C ARG A 73 14.85 20.25 -4.55
N ARG A 74 13.83 20.91 -5.09
CA ARG A 74 13.97 22.22 -5.72
C ARG A 74 13.50 23.33 -4.78
N GLY A 75 14.22 24.44 -4.78
CA GLY A 75 13.83 25.68 -4.11
C GLY A 75 12.67 26.35 -4.82
N PHE A 76 12.21 27.46 -4.26
CA PHE A 76 11.09 28.24 -4.82
C PHE A 76 11.38 28.70 -6.27
N HIS A 77 12.65 28.94 -6.61
CA HIS A 77 13.08 29.35 -7.94
C HIS A 77 13.50 28.18 -8.85
N GLY A 78 13.28 26.94 -8.42
CA GLY A 78 13.63 25.74 -9.20
C GLY A 78 15.08 25.27 -9.07
N ASP A 79 15.89 25.98 -8.28
CA ASP A 79 17.28 25.67 -7.94
C ASP A 79 17.38 24.38 -7.10
N ILE A 80 18.43 23.59 -7.31
CA ILE A 80 18.65 22.36 -6.53
C ILE A 80 19.10 22.74 -5.13
N LEU A 81 18.39 22.25 -4.11
CA LEU A 81 18.76 22.52 -2.73
C LEU A 81 19.85 21.56 -2.26
N TYR A 82 20.78 22.10 -1.46
CA TYR A 82 21.85 21.35 -0.83
C TYR A 82 21.70 21.37 0.70
N ALA A 83 22.14 20.32 1.37
CA ALA A 83 22.35 20.27 2.83
C ALA A 83 23.69 19.62 3.09
N ASN A 84 24.55 20.27 3.89
CA ASN A 84 25.88 19.76 4.25
C ASN A 84 26.71 19.35 3.01
N GLY A 85 26.67 20.16 1.96
CA GLY A 85 27.37 19.90 0.69
C GLY A 85 26.78 18.76 -0.16
N LYS A 86 25.67 18.13 0.26
CA LYS A 86 25.00 17.06 -0.48
C LYS A 86 23.69 17.55 -1.09
N ILE A 87 23.38 17.10 -2.29
CA ILE A 87 22.11 17.37 -2.96
C ILE A 87 20.97 16.80 -2.11
N GLN A 88 20.00 17.65 -1.76
CA GLN A 88 18.80 17.20 -1.09
C GLN A 88 17.86 16.51 -2.08
N ARG A 89 17.35 15.35 -1.69
CA ARG A 89 16.33 14.61 -2.43
C ARG A 89 15.07 14.55 -1.58
N ILE A 90 13.92 14.66 -2.24
CA ILE A 90 12.63 14.37 -1.62
C ILE A 90 12.18 12.98 -2.02
N ILE A 91 11.35 12.40 -1.17
CA ILE A 91 10.76 11.08 -1.39
C ILE A 91 9.32 11.30 -1.83
N GLU A 92 8.97 10.68 -2.94
CA GLU A 92 7.69 10.81 -3.61
C GLU A 92 6.95 9.48 -3.63
N CYS A 93 5.61 9.55 -3.63
CA CYS A 93 4.77 8.37 -3.78
C CYS A 93 4.94 7.79 -5.19
N ARG A 94 4.68 6.48 -5.31
CA ARG A 94 4.62 5.77 -6.59
C ARG A 94 3.19 5.55 -7.01
N LYS A 95 2.89 5.68 -8.30
CA LYS A 95 1.59 5.34 -8.86
C LYS A 95 1.50 3.83 -8.98
N LEU A 96 0.57 3.22 -8.26
CA LEU A 96 0.35 1.78 -8.28
C LEU A 96 -1.11 1.46 -8.56
N ILE A 97 -1.29 0.26 -9.11
CA ILE A 97 -2.58 -0.42 -9.16
C ILE A 97 -2.67 -1.33 -7.92
N LEU A 98 -3.61 -1.02 -7.05
CA LEU A 98 -4.05 -1.88 -5.95
C LEU A 98 -5.12 -2.83 -6.52
N CYS A 99 -4.75 -4.08 -6.75
CA CYS A 99 -5.69 -5.12 -7.19
C CYS A 99 -6.14 -5.94 -5.96
N CYS A 100 -7.44 -6.03 -5.73
CA CYS A 100 -8.06 -6.75 -4.63
C CYS A 100 -8.70 -8.03 -5.16
N SER A 101 -8.35 -9.15 -4.53
CA SER A 101 -9.09 -10.40 -4.63
C SER A 101 -9.92 -10.62 -3.35
N ASN A 102 -10.70 -11.69 -3.35
CA ASN A 102 -11.42 -12.14 -2.15
C ASN A 102 -10.50 -12.68 -1.03
N THR A 103 -9.19 -12.85 -1.27
CA THR A 103 -8.27 -13.40 -0.26
C THR A 103 -7.01 -12.58 -0.04
N ALA A 104 -6.67 -11.65 -0.94
CA ALA A 104 -5.42 -10.90 -0.89
C ALA A 104 -5.52 -9.56 -1.64
N ILE A 105 -4.50 -8.74 -1.40
CA ILE A 105 -4.24 -7.48 -2.08
C ILE A 105 -2.91 -7.59 -2.81
N TYR A 106 -2.87 -7.07 -4.04
CA TYR A 106 -1.70 -7.03 -4.89
C TYR A 106 -1.31 -5.57 -5.17
N LEU A 107 -0.03 -5.26 -4.96
CA LEU A 107 0.56 -3.97 -5.32
C LEU A 107 1.24 -4.11 -6.68
N ILE A 108 0.66 -3.54 -7.72
CA ILE A 108 1.14 -3.69 -9.10
C ILE A 108 1.68 -2.34 -9.58
N PRO A 109 2.92 -2.27 -10.13
CA PRO A 109 3.44 -1.05 -10.72
C PRO A 109 2.53 -0.54 -11.84
N ASP A 110 2.08 0.71 -11.71
CA ASP A 110 1.66 1.49 -12.88
C ASP A 110 2.90 2.15 -13.51
N PHE A 111 2.77 2.67 -14.73
CA PHE A 111 3.86 3.38 -15.38
C PHE A 111 4.18 4.68 -14.64
N ASP A 112 5.44 4.86 -14.22
CA ASP A 112 5.94 6.08 -13.57
C ASP A 112 7.37 6.44 -13.99
N ALA A 113 7.88 7.58 -13.51
CA ALA A 113 9.18 8.13 -13.93
C ALA A 113 10.35 7.17 -13.68
N LEU A 114 10.40 6.48 -12.53
CA LEU A 114 11.45 5.49 -12.24
C LEU A 114 11.41 4.30 -13.21
N THR A 115 10.23 3.96 -13.71
CA THR A 115 10.07 2.83 -14.61
C THR A 115 10.25 3.22 -16.08
N GLY A 116 10.00 4.49 -16.43
CA GLY A 116 10.24 5.07 -17.76
C GLY A 116 11.72 5.34 -18.07
N ASP A 117 12.49 5.86 -17.10
CA ASP A 117 13.92 6.17 -17.32
C ASP A 117 14.78 4.91 -17.53
N SER A 118 14.32 3.75 -17.08
CA SER A 118 14.98 2.46 -17.34
C SER A 118 14.73 1.91 -18.75
N ALA A 119 13.83 2.52 -19.53
CA ALA A 119 13.44 2.06 -20.87
C ALA A 119 13.95 2.96 -22.01
N GLY A 120 14.67 4.04 -21.67
CA GLY A 120 15.05 5.11 -22.62
C GLY A 120 16.33 4.89 -23.43
N ASN A 121 17.11 3.83 -23.17
CA ASN A 121 18.34 3.56 -23.93
C ASN A 121 18.28 2.15 -24.53
N ASN A 122 18.64 2.05 -25.81
CA ASN A 122 18.66 0.88 -26.69
C ASN A 122 19.55 -0.29 -26.21
N GLU A 123 19.28 -0.82 -25.03
CA GLU A 123 19.77 -2.12 -24.60
C GLU A 123 18.56 -3.00 -24.34
N GLU A 124 18.64 -4.26 -24.77
CA GLU A 124 17.66 -5.31 -24.52
C GLU A 124 16.96 -5.05 -23.19
N ILE A 125 15.65 -4.84 -23.22
CA ILE A 125 14.83 -4.64 -22.04
C ILE A 125 15.06 -5.87 -21.16
N SER A 126 16.07 -5.80 -20.28
CA SER A 126 16.27 -6.79 -19.24
C SER A 126 14.95 -6.74 -18.50
N ARG A 127 14.17 -7.82 -18.61
CA ARG A 127 12.82 -7.88 -18.07
C ARG A 127 12.94 -7.81 -16.55
N LYS A 128 13.01 -6.59 -16.02
CA LYS A 128 13.15 -6.34 -14.59
C LYS A 128 11.84 -6.75 -13.96
N PHE A 129 11.92 -7.72 -13.06
CA PHE A 129 10.78 -8.16 -12.27
C PHE A 129 10.74 -7.34 -10.97
N PRO A 130 9.59 -6.74 -10.60
CA PRO A 130 8.33 -6.64 -11.35
C PRO A 130 8.42 -5.61 -12.50
N SER A 131 7.71 -5.87 -13.60
CA SER A 131 7.66 -4.95 -14.75
C SER A 131 6.36 -4.15 -14.70
N PRO A 132 6.38 -2.86 -15.04
CA PRO A 132 5.18 -2.02 -15.05
C PRO A 132 4.24 -2.45 -16.17
N ILE A 133 2.98 -2.05 -16.05
CA ILE A 133 2.09 -2.01 -17.20
C ILE A 133 2.60 -0.91 -18.15
N PRO A 134 2.73 -1.17 -19.46
CA PRO A 134 3.15 -0.16 -20.43
C PRO A 134 2.29 1.10 -20.37
N LYS A 135 2.89 2.27 -20.68
CA LYS A 135 2.23 3.58 -20.55
C LYS A 135 0.88 3.69 -21.27
N GLU A 136 0.75 3.03 -22.41
CA GLU A 136 -0.45 3.04 -23.25
C GLU A 136 -1.37 1.84 -23.01
N ALA A 137 -0.96 0.89 -22.16
CA ALA A 137 -1.74 -0.28 -21.84
C ALA A 137 -2.54 -0.08 -20.54
N HIS A 138 -3.70 -0.73 -20.48
CA HIS A 138 -4.50 -0.84 -19.28
C HIS A 138 -4.21 -2.13 -18.53
N PHE A 139 -4.67 -2.19 -17.27
CA PHE A 139 -4.52 -3.40 -16.44
C PHE A 139 -5.12 -4.64 -17.11
N GLN A 140 -6.24 -4.48 -17.79
CA GLN A 140 -6.94 -5.55 -18.51
C GLN A 140 -6.17 -6.07 -19.74
N ASP A 141 -5.29 -5.25 -20.32
CA ASP A 141 -4.50 -5.63 -21.49
C ASP A 141 -3.28 -6.48 -21.10
N ALA A 142 -2.91 -6.46 -19.82
CA ALA A 142 -1.81 -7.23 -19.28
C ALA A 142 -2.25 -8.67 -18.98
N GLN A 143 -1.82 -9.62 -19.82
CA GLN A 143 -2.11 -11.04 -19.60
C GLN A 143 -1.51 -11.59 -18.30
N TRP A 144 -0.36 -11.05 -17.88
CA TRP A 144 0.37 -11.48 -16.69
C TRP A 144 0.98 -10.28 -15.95
N PRO A 145 0.18 -9.46 -15.23
CA PRO A 145 0.72 -8.30 -14.53
C PRO A 145 1.66 -8.75 -13.39
N HIS A 146 2.77 -8.04 -13.18
CA HIS A 146 3.72 -8.39 -12.12
C HIS A 146 3.37 -7.62 -10.84
N ALA A 147 3.34 -8.27 -9.68
CA ALA A 147 3.15 -7.58 -8.41
C ALA A 147 4.49 -7.30 -7.70
N PHE A 148 4.62 -6.11 -7.11
CA PHE A 148 5.64 -5.81 -6.10
C PHE A 148 5.47 -6.63 -4.84
N ALA A 149 4.22 -6.83 -4.43
CA ALA A 149 3.87 -7.55 -3.23
C ALA A 149 2.47 -8.15 -3.37
N ARG A 150 2.27 -9.31 -2.76
CA ARG A 150 0.96 -9.85 -2.39
C ARG A 150 0.85 -9.84 -0.87
N HIS A 151 -0.22 -9.25 -0.35
CA HIS A 151 -0.58 -9.29 1.07
C HIS A 151 -1.89 -10.02 1.25
N PRO A 152 -1.91 -11.19 1.90
CA PRO A 152 -3.15 -11.82 2.31
C PRO A 152 -4.03 -10.86 3.12
N LEU A 153 -5.35 -10.91 2.94
CA LEU A 153 -6.27 -10.02 3.65
C LEU A 153 -6.38 -10.37 5.14
N ASP A 154 -6.12 -11.63 5.51
CA ASP A 154 -6.08 -12.09 6.91
C ASP A 154 -4.86 -11.55 7.69
N THR A 155 -3.85 -11.01 7.00
CA THR A 155 -2.71 -10.33 7.64
C THR A 155 -2.89 -8.82 7.75
N LEU A 156 -3.96 -8.24 7.20
CA LEU A 156 -4.29 -6.83 7.42
C LEU A 156 -4.72 -6.66 8.88
N LYS A 157 -3.89 -5.98 9.68
CA LYS A 157 -4.17 -5.78 11.11
C LYS A 157 -4.83 -4.45 11.40
N ARG A 158 -4.45 -3.42 10.66
CA ARG A 158 -4.91 -2.07 10.93
C ARG A 158 -5.01 -1.20 9.68
N ILE A 159 -6.03 -0.36 9.66
CA ILE A 159 -6.21 0.72 8.69
C ILE A 159 -6.26 2.04 9.47
N THR A 160 -5.33 2.94 9.20
CA THR A 160 -5.31 4.26 9.82
C THR A 160 -5.81 5.31 8.83
N ILE A 161 -6.81 6.10 9.22
CA ILE A 161 -7.40 7.16 8.42
C ILE A 161 -6.66 8.47 8.72
N GLY A 162 -6.08 9.04 7.68
CA GLY A 162 -5.29 10.26 7.79
C GLY A 162 -6.06 11.54 7.55
N PHE A 163 -5.36 12.66 7.81
CA PHE A 163 -5.88 14.03 7.70
C PHE A 163 -6.87 14.23 6.53
N GLY A 164 -8.09 14.67 6.87
CA GLY A 164 -9.11 15.05 5.90
C GLY A 164 -9.69 13.92 5.05
N PHE A 165 -9.49 12.63 5.40
CA PHE A 165 -9.86 11.47 4.59
C PHE A 165 -9.23 11.49 3.20
N GLN A 166 -7.96 11.91 3.10
CA GLN A 166 -7.23 11.88 1.83
C GLN A 166 -6.13 10.81 1.82
N ARG A 167 -5.88 10.20 2.98
CA ARG A 167 -4.84 9.21 3.20
C ARG A 167 -5.40 8.02 3.97
N LEU A 168 -5.03 6.83 3.56
CA LEU A 168 -5.14 5.61 4.37
C LEU A 168 -3.74 5.08 4.65
N VAL A 169 -3.54 4.44 5.79
CA VAL A 169 -2.32 3.70 6.09
C VAL A 169 -2.71 2.26 6.34
N LEU A 170 -2.17 1.35 5.55
CA LEU A 170 -2.44 -0.08 5.64
C LEU A 170 -1.28 -0.75 6.36
N HIS A 171 -1.60 -1.48 7.43
CA HIS A 171 -0.64 -2.22 8.23
C HIS A 171 -0.90 -3.72 8.07
N PHE A 172 0.06 -4.40 7.44
CA PHE A 172 0.03 -5.85 7.32
C PHE A 172 1.10 -6.47 8.20
N GLU A 173 0.72 -7.52 8.90
CA GLU A 173 1.69 -8.40 9.56
C GLU A 173 2.30 -9.36 8.52
N ALA A 174 3.53 -9.79 8.74
CA ALA A 174 4.13 -10.84 7.93
C ALA A 174 3.36 -12.17 8.10
N ALA A 175 3.07 -12.82 6.97
CA ALA A 175 2.21 -14.00 6.89
C ALA A 175 2.87 -15.28 7.42
N SER A 176 4.19 -15.29 7.60
CA SER A 176 4.93 -16.43 8.13
C SER A 176 6.17 -16.00 8.93
N GLU A 177 6.63 -16.87 9.82
CA GLU A 177 7.88 -16.67 10.57
C GLU A 177 9.10 -16.52 9.65
N ALA A 178 9.14 -17.28 8.55
CA ALA A 178 10.19 -17.14 7.54
C ALA A 178 10.18 -15.74 6.91
N GLU A 179 8.99 -15.19 6.65
CA GLU A 179 8.84 -13.84 6.15
C GLU A 179 9.25 -12.78 7.20
N ARG A 180 8.88 -12.98 8.47
CA ARG A 180 9.29 -12.13 9.60
C ARG A 180 10.81 -12.05 9.72
N LEU A 181 11.49 -13.18 9.65
CA LEU A 181 12.95 -13.27 9.76
C LEU A 181 13.67 -12.56 8.61
N VAL A 182 13.15 -12.68 7.39
CA VAL A 182 13.83 -12.16 6.18
C VAL A 182 13.49 -10.69 5.93
N LEU A 183 12.23 -10.32 6.09
CA LEU A 183 11.70 -9.04 5.67
C LEU A 183 11.36 -8.11 6.83
N GLY A 184 10.99 -8.66 7.99
CA GLY A 184 10.59 -7.96 9.21
C GLY A 184 9.12 -8.18 9.57
N ASN A 185 8.67 -7.64 10.70
CA ASN A 185 7.36 -7.97 11.28
C ASN A 185 6.18 -7.32 10.55
N ASP A 186 6.30 -6.03 10.21
CA ASP A 186 5.16 -5.25 9.74
C ASP A 186 5.45 -4.51 8.42
N TYR A 187 4.53 -4.64 7.47
CA TYR A 187 4.51 -3.85 6.25
C TYR A 187 3.54 -2.68 6.41
N THR A 188 4.07 -1.47 6.29
CA THR A 188 3.25 -0.25 6.35
C THR A 188 3.24 0.41 4.98
N TYR A 189 2.04 0.65 4.44
CA TYR A 189 1.85 1.38 3.19
C TYR A 189 0.96 2.58 3.43
N ILE A 190 1.45 3.76 3.08
CA ILE A 190 0.65 4.97 3.01
C ILE A 190 0.03 5.04 1.62
N VAL A 191 -1.29 5.10 1.56
CA VAL A 191 -2.10 5.25 0.36
C VAL A 191 -2.63 6.68 0.30
N CYS A 192 -2.07 7.47 -0.59
CA CYS A 192 -2.54 8.80 -0.94
C CYS A 192 -3.60 8.65 -2.02
N THR A 193 -4.85 8.95 -1.66
CA THR A 193 -5.98 8.83 -2.57
C THR A 193 -6.27 10.17 -3.23
N SER A 194 -6.66 10.14 -4.50
CA SER A 194 -6.91 11.36 -5.28
C SER A 194 -8.09 12.21 -4.77
N ASN A 195 -9.08 11.61 -4.10
CA ASN A 195 -10.17 12.33 -3.44
C ASN A 195 -10.83 11.52 -2.32
N LYS A 196 -11.61 12.20 -1.46
CA LYS A 196 -12.29 11.61 -0.30
C LYS A 196 -13.26 10.48 -0.66
N VAL A 197 -13.97 10.60 -1.79
CA VAL A 197 -14.94 9.58 -2.23
C VAL A 197 -14.23 8.27 -2.53
N ARG A 198 -13.06 8.34 -3.18
CA ARG A 198 -12.22 7.17 -3.45
C ARG A 198 -11.61 6.59 -2.19
N THR A 199 -11.21 7.43 -1.23
CA THR A 199 -10.76 6.99 0.10
C THR A 199 -11.84 6.19 0.81
N VAL A 200 -13.07 6.72 0.84
CA VAL A 200 -14.21 6.06 1.47
C VAL A 200 -14.55 4.77 0.73
N ALA A 201 -14.55 4.76 -0.60
CA ALA A 201 -14.81 3.55 -1.38
C ALA A 201 -13.77 2.45 -1.14
N LEU A 202 -12.48 2.81 -1.06
CA LEU A 202 -11.41 1.87 -0.72
C LEU A 202 -11.55 1.36 0.71
N LEU A 203 -11.80 2.25 1.67
CA LEU A 203 -12.02 1.88 3.08
C LEU A 203 -13.21 0.92 3.23
N GLN A 204 -14.36 1.25 2.64
CA GLN A 204 -15.55 0.40 2.67
C GLN A 204 -15.28 -0.98 2.05
N HIS A 205 -14.49 -1.03 0.99
CA HIS A 205 -14.12 -2.29 0.36
C HIS A 205 -13.25 -3.15 1.28
N LEU A 206 -12.24 -2.56 1.91
CA LEU A 206 -11.38 -3.25 2.89
C LEU A 206 -12.16 -3.69 4.14
N GLN A 207 -13.09 -2.85 4.60
CA GLN A 207 -14.01 -3.16 5.70
C GLN A 207 -14.96 -4.31 5.36
N GLY A 208 -15.44 -4.38 4.11
CA GLY A 208 -16.29 -5.47 3.64
C GLY A 208 -15.60 -6.82 3.84
N TYR A 209 -14.34 -6.94 3.43
CA TYR A 209 -13.56 -8.17 3.63
C TYR A 209 -13.29 -8.48 5.09
N ALA A 210 -12.94 -7.46 5.90
CA ALA A 210 -12.70 -7.66 7.32
C ALA A 210 -13.92 -8.30 8.02
N ARG A 211 -15.13 -7.93 7.59
CA ARG A 211 -16.39 -8.52 8.08
C ARG A 211 -16.62 -9.94 7.56
N GLU A 212 -16.28 -10.22 6.31
CA GLU A 212 -16.42 -11.56 5.71
C GLU A 212 -15.45 -12.59 6.30
N LEU A 213 -14.25 -12.15 6.70
CA LEU A 213 -13.24 -13.01 7.34
C LEU A 213 -13.55 -13.30 8.82
N SER A 214 -14.32 -12.43 9.50
CA SER A 214 -14.75 -12.63 10.89
C SER A 214 -16.29 -12.61 11.02
N PRO A 215 -17.00 -13.63 10.49
CA PRO A 215 -18.46 -13.68 10.52
C PRO A 215 -19.04 -14.00 11.92
N LEU A 216 -18.20 -14.13 12.96
CA LEU A 216 -18.59 -14.76 14.24
C LEU A 216 -18.51 -13.89 15.49
N GLU A 217 -18.15 -12.60 15.42
CA GLU A 217 -18.06 -11.77 16.64
C GLU A 217 -18.95 -10.52 16.60
N THR A 218 -20.25 -10.76 16.79
CA THR A 218 -21.20 -9.73 17.25
C THR A 218 -21.35 -9.71 18.77
N THR A 219 -20.36 -10.22 19.51
CA THR A 219 -20.35 -10.26 20.98
C THR A 219 -19.00 -9.83 21.56
N ASN A 220 -18.73 -8.53 21.50
CA ASN A 220 -18.25 -7.67 22.59
C ASN A 220 -17.10 -8.07 23.56
N LEU A 221 -16.28 -9.12 23.40
CA LEU A 221 -15.25 -9.42 24.43
C LEU A 221 -13.84 -9.89 23.99
N LEU A 222 -13.45 -9.84 22.72
CA LEU A 222 -12.03 -9.97 22.31
C LEU A 222 -11.66 -8.92 21.25
N PRO A 223 -10.66 -8.05 21.47
CA PRO A 223 -10.27 -7.01 20.51
C PRO A 223 -9.36 -7.47 19.36
N ASP A 224 -8.94 -8.74 19.32
CA ASP A 224 -7.75 -9.16 18.56
C ASP A 224 -8.00 -9.87 17.22
N SER A 225 -9.26 -10.08 16.81
CA SER A 225 -9.59 -10.87 15.61
C SER A 225 -9.93 -10.04 14.35
N GLY A 226 -10.18 -8.73 14.52
CA GLY A 226 -10.64 -7.83 13.45
C GLY A 226 -9.60 -6.81 13.00
N VAL A 227 -9.77 -6.28 11.78
CA VAL A 227 -8.97 -5.15 11.29
C VAL A 227 -9.29 -3.91 12.14
N ALA A 228 -8.32 -3.40 12.90
CA ALA A 228 -8.46 -2.18 13.68
C ALA A 228 -8.55 -0.96 12.75
N ILE A 229 -9.45 -0.01 13.05
CA ILE A 229 -9.61 1.21 12.25
C ILE A 229 -9.45 2.42 13.15
N ASP A 230 -8.34 3.13 12.95
CA ASP A 230 -7.91 4.22 13.81
C ASP A 230 -7.74 5.52 13.02
N ASN A 231 -7.65 6.65 13.73
CA ASN A 231 -7.15 7.90 13.15
C ASN A 231 -5.63 7.95 13.24
N ASP A 232 -4.99 8.82 12.44
CA ASP A 232 -3.53 9.03 12.44
C ASP A 232 -2.94 8.95 13.87
N ASP A 233 -2.00 8.04 14.08
CA ASP A 233 -1.38 7.83 15.38
C ASP A 233 0.13 8.11 15.33
N LYS A 234 0.78 7.96 16.49
CA LYS A 234 2.23 8.09 16.61
C LYS A 234 2.97 7.12 15.69
N GLN A 235 2.49 5.88 15.54
CA GLN A 235 3.15 4.86 14.73
C GLN A 235 3.18 5.25 13.24
N VAL A 236 2.12 5.88 12.73
CA VAL A 236 2.10 6.44 11.37
C VAL A 236 3.15 7.55 11.20
N LEU A 237 3.26 8.46 12.17
CA LEU A 237 4.23 9.55 12.11
C LEU A 237 5.68 9.05 12.20
N ASP A 238 5.93 8.05 13.04
CA ASP A 238 7.24 7.39 13.14
C ASP A 238 7.58 6.66 11.83
N ALA A 239 6.62 5.96 11.22
CA ALA A 239 6.79 5.28 9.93
C ALA A 239 7.07 6.28 8.78
N LEU A 240 6.39 7.43 8.77
CA LEU A 240 6.63 8.52 7.82
C LEU A 240 8.02 9.13 8.01
N ASN A 241 8.45 9.37 9.25
CA ASN A 241 9.77 9.94 9.55
C ASN A 241 10.88 9.01 9.02
N VAL A 242 10.77 7.71 9.26
CA VAL A 242 11.70 6.70 8.70
C VAL A 242 11.69 6.72 7.17
N ALA A 243 10.51 6.87 6.55
CA ALA A 243 10.38 6.88 5.10
C ALA A 243 10.91 8.16 4.45
N VAL A 244 10.79 9.33 5.09
CA VAL A 244 11.10 10.65 4.49
C VAL A 244 12.51 11.15 4.88
N ALA A 245 13.01 10.81 6.06
CA ALA A 245 14.30 11.27 6.55
C ALA A 245 14.96 10.24 7.52
N PRO A 246 15.83 9.34 7.02
CA PRO A 246 16.43 8.28 7.85
C PRO A 246 17.43 8.77 8.93
N HIS A 247 17.70 10.08 9.01
CA HIS A 247 18.70 10.68 9.92
C HIS A 247 18.18 11.87 10.74
N THR A 248 16.87 12.08 10.85
CA THR A 248 16.33 13.15 11.70
C THR A 248 16.16 12.68 13.16
N VAL A 249 16.86 13.36 14.06
CA VAL A 249 16.62 13.37 15.50
C VAL A 249 15.22 13.94 15.74
N GLY A 250 14.35 13.16 16.38
CA GLY A 250 13.05 13.65 16.85
C GLY A 250 11.95 12.60 16.79
N ILE A 251 11.72 11.95 17.92
CA ILE A 251 10.48 11.23 18.20
C ILE A 251 9.35 12.27 18.15
N VAL A 252 8.30 12.06 17.35
CA VAL A 252 7.09 12.89 17.48
C VAL A 252 6.42 12.49 18.78
N LEU A 253 6.74 13.21 19.86
CA LEU A 253 6.26 12.89 21.22
C LEU A 253 4.78 13.25 21.41
N HIS A 254 4.24 14.17 20.61
CA HIS A 254 2.88 14.68 20.73
C HIS A 254 2.47 15.43 19.46
N TYR A 255 1.24 15.23 18.97
CA TYR A 255 0.60 16.15 18.05
C TYR A 255 -0.70 16.65 18.69
N GLN A 256 -0.86 17.97 18.78
CA GLN A 256 -2.10 18.60 19.22
C GLN A 256 -2.78 19.19 17.99
N ILE A 257 -4.01 18.74 17.69
CA ILE A 257 -4.81 19.35 16.63
C ILE A 257 -5.30 20.72 17.14
N LEU A 258 -4.60 21.78 16.76
CA LEU A 258 -5.08 23.15 16.96
C LEU A 258 -6.14 23.44 15.89
N GLN A 259 -7.41 23.58 16.29
CA GLN A 259 -8.41 24.20 15.43
C GLN A 259 -8.02 25.66 15.18
N GLN A 260 -7.38 25.95 14.05
CA GLN A 260 -7.25 27.31 13.55
C GLN A 260 -8.60 27.77 13.02
N ARG A 261 -9.39 28.41 13.89
CA ARG A 261 -10.52 29.23 13.46
C ARG A 261 -10.01 30.58 13.00
N TRP A 262 -9.94 30.78 11.68
CA TRP A 262 -9.70 32.08 11.11
C TRP A 262 -10.98 32.91 11.20
N LYS A 263 -11.08 33.78 12.20
CA LYS A 263 -11.94 34.97 12.06
C LYS A 263 -11.19 35.92 11.13
N ARG A 264 -11.88 36.45 10.11
CA ARG A 264 -11.32 37.35 9.09
C ARG A 264 -10.33 38.34 9.71
N GLY A 265 -9.07 38.28 9.31
CA GLY A 265 -8.07 39.33 9.55
C GLY A 265 -6.91 38.98 10.47
N ASP A 266 -7.08 38.12 11.49
CA ASP A 266 -6.02 37.95 12.49
C ASP A 266 -5.14 36.72 12.25
N ARG A 267 -3.86 36.99 11.96
CA ARG A 267 -2.80 35.98 11.77
C ARG A 267 -2.07 35.72 13.09
N GLY A 268 -2.72 35.00 14.01
CA GLY A 268 -2.11 34.60 15.28
C GLY A 268 -2.53 33.21 15.75
N ALA A 269 -1.59 32.45 16.35
CA ALA A 269 -1.86 31.17 16.97
C ALA A 269 -2.44 31.38 18.38
N VAL A 270 -3.66 30.91 18.63
CA VAL A 270 -4.30 30.99 19.97
C VAL A 270 -4.08 29.67 20.71
N ARG A 271 -3.43 29.71 21.87
CA ARG A 271 -3.40 28.60 22.84
C ARG A 271 -4.69 28.65 23.68
N ARG A 272 -5.33 27.50 23.92
CA ARG A 272 -6.38 27.38 24.95
C ARG A 272 -5.73 27.27 26.33
N ALA A 273 -6.26 28.03 27.28
CA ALA A 273 -6.10 27.75 28.71
C ALA A 273 -6.99 26.57 29.11
#